data_AF-A0A3C1KHR7-F1
#
_entry.id   AF-A0A3C1KHR7-F1
#
_cell.length_a   1.000
_cell.length_b   1.000
_cell.length_c   1.000
_cell.angle_alpha   90.00
_cell.angle_beta   90.00
_cell.angle_gamma   90.00
#
_symmetry.space_group_name_H-M   'P 1'
#
loop_
_entity.id
_entity.type
_entity.pdbx_description
1 polymer ?
#
loop_
_entity_poly.entity_id
_entity_poly.type
_entity_poly.pdbx_seq_one_letter_code
_entity_poly.pdbx_strand_id
1 'polypeptide(L)'
;HRRAIIVGAGQAGLAVAAALIGLGFRPQQEFVVVDAATDRQRSWASRWHSMRLLSDARHSTLPLRPLPLDPHEHPRADEIANYLDQVQHTLGVDPFWGLRVVG
;
A
#
# COMPACT_ATOMS: atom_id res chain seq x y z
N HIS A 1 -23.04 6.23 0.67
CA HIS A 1 -22.44 6.21 2.02
C HIS A 1 -21.21 5.32 1.98
N ARG A 2 -20.10 5.75 2.60
CA ARG A 2 -18.91 4.90 2.79
C ARG A 2 -19.16 3.96 3.96
N ARG A 3 -18.87 2.69 3.76
CA ARG A 3 -19.12 1.58 4.70
C ARG A 3 -17.90 1.24 5.55
N ALA A 4 -16.70 1.59 5.06
CA ALA A 4 -15.44 1.37 5.76
C ALA A 4 -14.46 2.53 5.55
N ILE A 5 -13.59 2.74 6.54
CA ILE A 5 -12.44 3.64 6.47
C ILE A 5 -11.21 2.83 6.82
N ILE A 6 -10.22 2.80 5.94
CA ILE A 6 -8.92 2.18 6.16
C ILE A 6 -7.95 3.27 6.59
N VAL A 7 -7.35 3.13 7.77
CA VAL A 7 -6.36 4.07 8.29
C VAL A 7 -4.95 3.56 7.98
N GLY A 8 -4.20 4.35 7.22
CA GLY A 8 -2.88 4.04 6.69
C GLY A 8 -2.93 3.54 5.25
N ALA A 9 -2.40 4.31 4.32
CA ALA A 9 -2.00 3.89 2.99
C ALA A 9 -0.60 3.26 3.06
N GLY A 10 -0.40 2.27 3.92
CA GLY A 10 0.79 1.42 3.94
C GLY A 10 0.57 0.12 3.16
N GLN A 11 1.51 -0.81 3.29
CA GLN A 11 1.34 -2.17 2.75
C GLN A 11 0.09 -2.86 3.32
N ALA A 12 -0.12 -2.77 4.64
CA ALA A 12 -1.29 -3.36 5.29
C ALA A 12 -2.61 -2.74 4.78
N GLY A 13 -2.69 -1.41 4.68
CA GLY A 13 -3.91 -0.76 4.20
C GLY A 13 -4.23 -1.05 2.74
N LEU A 14 -3.21 -1.14 1.87
CA LEU A 14 -3.42 -1.57 0.49
C LEU A 14 -3.83 -3.04 0.39
N ALA A 15 -3.30 -3.92 1.26
CA ALA A 15 -3.74 -5.30 1.33
C ALA A 15 -5.22 -5.40 1.71
N VAL A 16 -5.67 -4.61 2.70
CA VAL A 16 -7.09 -4.52 3.08
C VAL A 16 -7.94 -3.95 1.94
N ALA A 17 -7.47 -2.91 1.24
CA ALA A 17 -8.18 -2.35 0.10
C ALA A 17 -8.34 -3.39 -1.02
N ALA A 18 -7.29 -4.16 -1.34
CA ALA A 18 -7.36 -5.25 -2.30
C ALA A 18 -8.36 -6.33 -1.88
N ALA A 19 -8.40 -6.68 -0.59
CA ALA A 19 -9.38 -7.63 -0.06
C ALA A 19 -10.83 -7.13 -0.20
N LEU A 20 -11.10 -5.85 0.12
CA LEU A 20 -12.43 -5.26 -0.05
C LEU A 20 -12.85 -5.21 -1.51
N ILE A 21 -11.94 -4.87 -2.42
CA ILE A 21 -12.20 -4.92 -3.88
C ILE A 21 -12.53 -6.35 -4.32
N GLY A 22 -11.81 -7.36 -3.81
CA GLY A 22 -12.10 -8.77 -4.05
C GLY A 22 -13.48 -9.21 -3.56
N LEU A 23 -14.03 -8.53 -2.53
CA LEU A 23 -15.40 -8.71 -2.04
C LEU A 23 -16.44 -7.87 -2.81
N GLY A 24 -16.03 -7.16 -3.87
CA GLY A 24 -16.91 -6.36 -4.73
C GLY A 24 -17.12 -4.91 -4.29
N PHE A 25 -16.43 -4.44 -3.24
CA PHE A 25 -16.56 -3.05 -2.80
C PHE A 25 -15.83 -2.11 -3.75
N ARG A 26 -16.47 -0.98 -4.09
CA ARG A 26 -15.89 0.03 -4.98
C ARG A 26 -15.06 1.07 -4.21
N PRO A 27 -13.77 1.28 -4.57
CA PRO A 27 -12.94 2.34 -4.02
C PRO A 27 -13.61 3.72 -4.15
N GLN A 28 -13.34 4.62 -3.20
CA GLN A 28 -13.84 6.00 -3.10
C GLN A 28 -15.37 6.15 -2.92
N GLN A 29 -16.15 5.09 -3.16
CA GLN A 29 -17.61 5.07 -3.06
C GLN A 29 -18.06 4.33 -1.80
N GLU A 30 -17.57 3.10 -1.61
CA GLU A 30 -17.95 2.22 -0.51
C GLU A 30 -16.90 2.14 0.59
N PHE A 31 -15.64 2.42 0.26
CA PHE A 31 -14.59 2.61 1.27
C PHE A 31 -13.61 3.68 0.84
N VAL A 32 -12.84 4.17 1.80
CA VAL A 32 -11.74 5.13 1.58
C VAL A 32 -10.50 4.71 2.36
N VAL A 33 -9.35 5.13 1.87
CA VAL A 33 -8.07 5.01 2.56
C VAL A 33 -7.63 6.41 2.97
N VAL A 34 -7.20 6.58 4.21
CA VAL A 34 -6.67 7.84 4.73
C VAL A 34 -5.26 7.62 5.24
N ASP A 35 -4.35 8.57 5.07
CA ASP A 35 -2.99 8.49 5.58
C ASP A 35 -2.52 9.85 6.09
N ALA A 36 -1.75 9.85 7.18
CA ALA A 36 -1.21 11.06 7.78
C ALA A 36 0.03 11.60 7.05
N ALA A 37 0.68 10.79 6.21
CA ALA A 37 1.82 11.21 5.41
C ALA A 37 1.41 12.29 4.40
N THR A 38 2.29 13.27 4.21
CA THR A 38 2.20 14.25 3.13
C THR A 38 2.89 13.70 1.87
N ASP A 39 2.37 14.03 0.69
CA ASP A 39 2.99 13.75 -0.62
C ASP A 39 3.28 12.28 -0.95
N ARG A 40 2.37 11.36 -0.61
CA ARG A 40 2.49 9.91 -0.91
C ARG A 40 3.72 9.26 -0.27
N GLN A 41 4.41 9.94 0.65
CA GLN A 41 5.58 9.41 1.33
C GLN A 41 5.18 8.42 2.41
N ARG A 42 4.90 7.19 1.98
CA ARG A 42 4.68 6.05 2.88
C ARG A 42 5.89 5.89 3.81
N SER A 43 5.70 5.21 4.94
CA SER A 43 6.76 4.96 5.93
C SER A 43 8.04 4.29 5.38
N TRP A 44 7.98 3.70 4.18
CA TRP A 44 9.13 3.17 3.45
C TRP A 44 10.09 4.25 2.92
N ALA A 45 9.58 5.43 2.55
CA ALA A 45 10.38 6.54 2.03
C ALA A 45 11.36 7.11 3.07
N SER A 46 11.08 6.92 4.36
CA SER A 46 11.91 7.39 5.47
C SER A 46 12.81 6.30 6.07
N ARG A 47 12.92 5.12 5.44
CA ARG A 47 13.80 4.04 5.92
C ARG A 47 15.24 4.23 5.43
N TRP A 48 16.19 3.59 6.11
CA TRP A 48 17.58 3.61 5.70
C TRP A 48 17.74 3.10 4.28
N HIS A 49 18.51 3.82 3.46
CA HIS A 49 18.69 3.50 2.04
C HIS A 49 19.31 2.11 1.80
N SER A 50 20.12 1.62 2.74
CA SER A 50 20.73 0.29 2.70
C SER A 50 19.82 -0.84 3.21
N MET A 51 18.62 -0.53 3.69
CA MET A 51 17.70 -1.55 4.21
C MET A 51 17.22 -2.46 3.08
N ARG A 52 17.33 -3.78 3.32
CA ARG A 52 16.66 -4.83 2.57
C ARG A 52 15.67 -5.57 3.47
N LEU A 53 14.60 -6.11 2.89
CA LEU A 53 13.67 -6.96 3.62
C LEU A 53 14.31 -8.29 4.00
N LEU A 54 13.82 -8.86 5.11
CA LEU A 54 14.19 -10.22 5.52
C LEU A 54 13.52 -11.28 4.64
N SER A 55 12.35 -10.97 4.07
CA SER A 55 11.65 -11.80 3.11
C SER A 55 12.10 -11.51 1.68
N ASP A 56 12.08 -12.53 0.84
CA ASP A 56 12.28 -12.40 -0.60
C ASP A 56 11.05 -11.76 -1.29
N ALA A 57 11.19 -11.45 -2.58
CA ALA A 57 10.16 -10.81 -3.38
C ALA A 57 8.84 -11.61 -3.45
N ARG A 58 8.92 -12.94 -3.60
CA ARG A 58 7.73 -13.82 -3.68
C ARG A 58 6.88 -13.78 -2.41
N HIS A 59 7.49 -13.63 -1.23
CA HIS A 59 6.76 -13.54 0.04
C HIS A 59 6.37 -12.09 0.40
N SER A 60 6.87 -11.11 -0.35
CA SER A 60 6.61 -9.67 -0.10
C SER A 60 5.53 -9.08 -1.02
N THR A 61 5.00 -9.86 -1.96
CA THR A 61 3.97 -9.42 -2.91
C THR A 61 2.58 -9.27 -2.27
N LEU A 62 1.82 -8.29 -2.74
CA LEU A 62 0.40 -8.12 -2.48
C LEU A 62 -0.46 -8.79 -3.58
N PRO A 63 -1.74 -9.13 -3.27
CA PRO A 63 -2.68 -9.62 -4.26
C PRO A 63 -2.84 -8.66 -5.45
N LEU A 64 -3.25 -9.21 -6.60
CA LEU A 64 -3.55 -8.51 -7.87
C LEU A 64 -2.33 -7.95 -8.63
N ARG A 65 -1.17 -7.77 -7.99
CA ARG A 65 0.04 -7.32 -8.69
C ARG A 65 1.30 -7.96 -8.11
N PRO A 66 2.03 -8.81 -8.86
CA PRO A 66 3.32 -9.33 -8.41
C PRO A 66 4.35 -8.20 -8.23
N LEU A 67 5.25 -8.37 -7.26
CA LEU A 67 6.43 -7.52 -7.14
C LEU A 67 7.35 -7.75 -8.36
N PRO A 68 7.74 -6.71 -9.13
CA PRO A 68 8.49 -6.88 -10.38
C PRO A 68 10.00 -7.01 -10.12
N LEU A 69 10.38 -8.00 -9.30
CA LEU A 69 11.76 -8.34 -8.97
C LEU A 69 11.99 -9.84 -9.17
N ASP A 70 13.25 -10.28 -9.13
CA ASP A 70 13.55 -11.71 -9.03
C ASP A 70 12.86 -12.29 -7.78
N PRO A 71 12.12 -13.42 -7.88
CA PRO A 71 11.39 -14.01 -6.75
C PRO A 71 12.24 -14.27 -5.50
N HIS A 72 13.54 -14.52 -5.66
CA HIS A 72 14.48 -14.83 -4.59
C HIS A 72 15.28 -13.61 -4.11
N GLU A 73 15.13 -12.45 -4.76
CA GLU A 73 15.78 -11.22 -4.29
C GLU A 73 15.10 -10.68 -3.03
N HIS A 74 15.90 -10.14 -2.12
CA HIS A 74 15.45 -9.41 -0.94
C HIS A 74 15.27 -7.92 -1.27
N PRO A 75 14.03 -7.40 -1.38
CA PRO A 75 13.77 -6.06 -1.88
C PRO A 75 14.36 -4.97 -0.98
N ARG A 76 14.82 -3.88 -1.58
CA ARG A 76 15.18 -2.65 -0.87
C ARG A 76 13.93 -1.85 -0.47
N ALA A 77 14.11 -0.94 0.48
CA ALA A 77 13.00 -0.11 0.97
C ALA A 77 12.38 0.78 -0.13
N ASP A 78 13.20 1.33 -1.04
CA ASP A 78 12.75 2.14 -2.18
C ASP A 78 11.99 1.31 -3.23
N GLU A 79 12.40 0.07 -3.47
CA GLU A 79 11.70 -0.86 -4.35
C GLU A 79 10.29 -1.19 -3.81
N ILE A 80 10.16 -1.38 -2.50
CA ILE A 80 8.85 -1.58 -1.86
C ILE A 80 8.01 -0.31 -1.90
N ALA A 81 8.60 0.87 -1.68
CA ALA A 81 7.87 2.13 -1.82
C ALA A 81 7.27 2.29 -3.23
N ASN A 82 8.11 2.11 -4.25
CA ASN A 82 7.70 2.17 -5.66
C ASN A 82 6.64 1.12 -6.00
N TYR A 83 6.79 -0.10 -5.47
CA TYR A 83 5.82 -1.16 -5.66
C TYR A 83 4.45 -0.81 -5.07
N LEU A 84 4.39 -0.23 -3.86
CA LEU A 84 3.12 0.11 -3.24
C LEU A 84 2.39 1.23 -3.99
N ASP A 85 3.11 2.18 -4.59
CA ASP A 85 2.51 3.19 -5.48
C ASP A 85 1.90 2.56 -6.73
N GLN A 86 2.59 1.57 -7.30
CA GLN A 86 2.09 0.81 -8.43
C GLN A 86 0.86 -0.04 -8.07
N VAL A 87 0.85 -0.68 -6.90
CA VAL A 87 -0.31 -1.42 -6.38
C VAL A 87 -1.48 -0.47 -6.19
N GLN A 88 -1.28 0.68 -5.53
CA GLN A 88 -2.32 1.70 -5.35
C GLN A 88 -2.96 2.08 -6.68
N HIS A 89 -2.15 2.38 -7.69
CA HIS A 89 -2.63 2.74 -9.03
C HIS A 89 -3.44 1.59 -9.67
N THR A 90 -2.97 0.34 -9.52
CA THR A 90 -3.63 -0.85 -10.07
C THR A 90 -5.00 -1.10 -9.42
N LEU A 91 -5.10 -0.85 -8.11
CA LEU A 91 -6.36 -0.97 -7.38
C LEU A 91 -7.34 0.17 -7.66
N GLY A 92 -6.90 1.23 -8.36
CA GLY A 92 -7.70 2.44 -8.56
C GLY A 92 -8.01 3.17 -7.25
N VAL A 93 -7.17 2.98 -6.21
CA VAL A 93 -7.36 3.61 -4.91
C VAL A 93 -6.65 4.96 -4.92
N ASP A 94 -7.38 6.02 -4.58
CA ASP A 94 -6.82 7.34 -4.30
C ASP A 94 -6.93 7.63 -2.80
N PRO A 95 -5.84 7.48 -2.01
CA PRO A 95 -5.86 7.77 -0.59
C PRO A 95 -5.99 9.27 -0.31
N PHE A 96 -6.70 9.61 0.75
CA PHE A 96 -6.68 10.97 1.30
C PHE A 96 -5.41 11.15 2.14
N TRP A 97 -4.41 11.79 1.54
CA TRP A 97 -3.13 12.10 2.17
C TRP A 97 -3.22 13.31 3.10
N GLY A 98 -2.27 13.43 4.03
CA GLY A 98 -2.21 14.49 5.03
C GLY A 98 -3.36 14.46 6.06
N LEU A 99 -4.17 13.40 6.09
CA LEU A 99 -5.31 13.26 7.00
C LEU A 99 -4.92 12.36 8.16
N ARG A 100 -4.70 12.98 9.32
CA ARG A 100 -4.49 12.28 10.59
C ARG A 100 -5.83 11.98 11.25
N VAL A 101 -6.12 10.70 11.47
CA VAL A 101 -7.25 10.27 12.28
C VAL A 101 -6.89 10.41 13.76
N VAL A 102 -7.73 11.11 14.51
CA VAL A 102 -7.63 11.27 15.97
C VAL A 102 -8.88 10.65 16.61
N GLY A 103 -8.72 10.08 17.80
CA GLY A 103 -9.79 9.46 18.60
C GLY A 103 -9.86 10.09 19.98
#